data_AF-A0A1G0H156-F1
#
_entry.id   AF-A0A1G0H156-F1
#
_cell.length_a   1.000
_cell.length_b   1.000
_cell.length_c   1.000
_cell.angle_alpha   90.00
_cell.angle_beta   90.00
_cell.angle_gamma   90.00
#
_symmetry.space_group_name_H-M   'P 1'
#
loop_
_entity.id
_entity.type
_entity.pdbx_description
1 polymer ?
#
loop_
_entity_poly.entity_id
_entity_poly.type
_entity_poly.pdbx_seq_one_letter_code
_entity_poly.pdbx_strand_id
1 'polypeptide(L)'
;MIRAQIYLTTHERRKLTVLAHETGKSKSELIREAIDQFIETHQAFKQDKLTILRAAKGLWANRDDLPDFKMLRKEFDKRHKDKHE
;
A
#
# COMPACT_ATOMS: atom_id res chain seq x y z
N MET A 1 -4.26 -9.66 26.18
CA MET A 1 -5.19 -9.20 25.13
C MET A 1 -6.38 -8.51 25.77
N ILE A 2 -6.91 -7.48 25.14
CA ILE A 2 -8.14 -6.79 25.58
C ILE A 2 -9.30 -7.37 24.79
N ARG A 3 -10.41 -7.72 25.46
CA ARG A 3 -11.61 -8.23 24.79
C ARG A 3 -12.29 -7.09 24.05
N ALA A 4 -12.48 -7.26 22.74
CA ALA A 4 -13.26 -6.35 21.91
C ALA A 4 -14.49 -7.07 21.35
N GLN A 5 -15.63 -6.36 21.29
CA GLN A 5 -16.81 -6.82 20.59
C GLN A 5 -16.82 -6.17 19.21
N ILE A 6 -16.96 -6.98 18.16
CA ILE A 6 -17.05 -6.52 16.77
C ILE A 6 -18.36 -6.99 16.16
N TYR A 7 -18.93 -6.17 15.28
CA TYR A 7 -20.09 -6.54 14.50
C TYR A 7 -19.64 -7.12 13.17
N LEU A 8 -20.20 -8.28 12.82
CA LEU A 8 -19.98 -8.96 11.55
C LEU A 8 -21.33 -9.25 10.92
N THR A 9 -21.39 -9.17 9.61
CA THR A 9 -22.52 -9.69 8.85
C THR A 9 -22.61 -11.21 9.01
N THR A 10 -23.80 -11.77 8.77
CA THR A 10 -24.01 -13.23 8.77
C THR A 10 -23.07 -13.93 7.78
N HIS A 11 -22.84 -13.31 6.63
CA HIS A 11 -21.94 -13.83 5.59
C HIS A 11 -20.48 -13.89 6.05
N GLU A 12 -19.96 -12.81 6.62
CA GLU A 12 -18.59 -12.76 7.15
C GLU A 12 -18.40 -13.79 8.27
N ARG A 13 -19.36 -13.90 9.19
CA ARG A 13 -19.32 -14.90 10.27
C ARG A 13 -19.28 -16.32 9.72
N ARG A 14 -20.04 -16.61 8.66
CA ARG A 14 -20.05 -17.92 7.99
C ARG A 14 -18.69 -18.19 7.35
N LYS A 15 -18.17 -17.25 6.56
CA LYS A 15 -16.85 -17.38 5.92
C LYS A 15 -15.72 -17.56 6.94
N LEU A 16 -15.73 -16.80 8.02
CA LEU A 16 -14.75 -16.93 9.10
C LEU A 16 -14.80 -18.31 9.77
N THR A 17 -15.99 -18.91 9.85
CA THR A 17 -16.14 -20.28 10.39
C THR A 17 -15.55 -21.33 9.46
N VAL A 18 -15.75 -21.18 8.15
CA VAL A 18 -15.15 -22.06 7.13
C VAL A 18 -13.63 -21.94 7.17
N LEU A 19 -13.11 -20.71 7.16
CA LEU A 19 -11.66 -20.45 7.23
C LEU A 19 -11.02 -21.03 8.49
N ALA A 20 -11.67 -20.89 9.65
CA ALA A 20 -11.18 -21.49 10.90
C ALA A 20 -11.07 -23.02 10.80
N HIS A 21 -12.04 -23.67 10.16
CA HIS A 21 -12.00 -25.11 9.92
C HIS A 21 -10.87 -25.51 8.96
N GLU A 22 -10.73 -24.79 7.84
CA GLU A 22 -9.72 -25.09 6.81
C GLU A 22 -8.28 -24.87 7.29
N THR A 23 -8.07 -23.83 8.10
CA THR A 23 -6.73 -23.45 8.59
C THR A 23 -6.35 -24.10 9.91
N GLY A 24 -7.31 -24.69 10.63
CA GLY A 24 -7.12 -25.18 12.00
C GLY A 24 -6.97 -24.06 13.05
N LYS A 25 -7.07 -22.78 12.65
CA LYS A 25 -6.93 -21.63 13.54
C LYS A 25 -8.25 -21.26 14.20
N SER A 26 -8.18 -20.62 15.36
CA SER A 26 -9.38 -20.07 16.00
C SER A 26 -9.90 -18.84 15.23
N LYS A 27 -11.19 -18.56 15.30
CA LYS A 27 -11.78 -17.35 14.68
C LYS A 27 -11.13 -16.06 15.20
N SER A 28 -10.83 -16.01 16.50
CA SER A 28 -10.16 -14.88 17.13
C SER A 28 -8.71 -14.72 16.69
N GLU A 29 -8.04 -15.79 16.31
CA GLU A 29 -6.70 -15.74 15.73
C GLU A 29 -6.72 -15.21 14.30
N LEU A 30 -7.63 -15.73 13.46
CA LEU A 30 -7.82 -15.22 12.09
C LEU A 30 -8.19 -13.72 12.05
N ILE A 31 -9.09 -13.28 12.95
CA ILE A 31 -9.45 -11.86 13.05
C ILE A 31 -8.23 -11.01 13.41
N ARG A 32 -7.40 -11.49 14.35
CA ARG A 32 -6.20 -10.76 14.76
C ARG A 32 -5.17 -10.69 13.65
N GLU A 33 -4.86 -11.82 13.01
CA GLU A 33 -3.94 -11.85 11.87
C GLU A 33 -4.39 -10.90 10.74
N ALA A 34 -5.68 -10.87 10.44
CA ALA A 34 -6.22 -9.96 9.43
C ALA A 34 -6.05 -8.49 9.83
N ILE A 35 -6.29 -8.15 11.11
CA ILE A 35 -6.10 -6.79 11.63
C ILE A 35 -4.62 -6.40 11.62
N ASP A 36 -3.73 -7.30 12.07
CA ASP A 36 -2.29 -7.06 12.10
C ASP A 36 -1.76 -6.80 10.68
N GLN A 37 -2.10 -7.68 9.72
CA GLN A 37 -1.73 -7.50 8.31
C GLN A 37 -2.28 -6.21 7.73
N PHE A 38 -3.53 -5.85 8.06
CA PHE A 38 -4.13 -4.60 7.61
C PHE A 38 -3.39 -3.39 8.16
N ILE A 39 -3.05 -3.40 9.45
CA ILE A 39 -2.29 -2.32 10.10
C ILE A 39 -0.91 -2.20 9.47
N GLU A 40 -0.16 -3.30 9.35
CA GLU A 40 1.19 -3.32 8.77
C GLU A 40 1.18 -2.75 7.35
N THR A 41 0.25 -3.22 6.52
CA THR A 41 0.08 -2.73 5.15
C THR A 41 -0.17 -1.22 5.14
N HIS A 42 -1.10 -0.72 5.96
CA HIS A 42 -1.45 0.70 5.96
C HIS A 42 -0.43 1.61 6.65
N GLN A 43 0.35 1.09 7.61
CA GLN A 43 1.39 1.84 8.29
C GLN A 43 2.67 1.94 7.45
N ALA A 44 3.08 0.85 6.80
CA ALA A 44 4.21 0.85 5.87
C ALA A 44 4.02 1.94 4.79
N PHE A 45 2.82 2.04 4.20
CA PHE A 45 2.53 3.08 3.22
C PHE A 45 2.62 4.52 3.74
N LYS A 46 2.37 4.76 5.04
CA LYS A 46 2.37 6.12 5.62
C LYS A 46 3.74 6.54 6.18
N GLN A 47 4.42 5.66 6.89
CA GLN A 47 5.71 5.98 7.51
C GLN A 47 6.86 5.97 6.49
N ASP A 48 6.82 5.07 5.50
CA ASP A 48 7.92 4.97 4.54
C ASP A 48 7.84 6.01 3.44
N LYS A 49 6.65 6.39 2.95
CA LYS A 49 6.57 7.26 1.76
C LYS A 49 7.29 8.59 1.95
N LEU A 50 7.02 9.31 3.03
CA LEU A 50 7.68 10.60 3.28
C LEU A 50 9.17 10.44 3.59
N THR A 51 9.53 9.36 4.27
CA THR A 51 10.92 9.05 4.65
C THR A 51 11.75 8.69 3.41
N ILE A 52 11.24 7.81 2.54
CA ILE A 52 11.82 7.44 1.25
C ILE A 52 11.95 8.67 0.34
N LEU A 53 10.89 9.49 0.23
CA LEU A 53 10.94 10.71 -0.58
C LEU A 53 11.99 11.71 -0.07
N ARG A 54 12.16 11.82 1.25
CA ARG A 54 13.21 12.65 1.86
C ARG A 54 14.60 12.06 1.63
N ALA A 55 14.77 10.74 1.76
CA ALA A 55 16.04 10.06 1.51
C ALA A 55 16.46 10.16 0.04
N ALA A 56 15.51 10.12 -0.90
CA ALA A 56 15.77 10.30 -2.32
C ALA A 56 15.97 11.77 -2.73
N LYS A 57 15.65 12.75 -1.86
CA LYS A 57 15.76 14.17 -2.17
C LYS A 57 17.24 14.52 -2.42
N GLY A 58 17.54 14.94 -3.65
CA GLY A 58 18.88 15.38 -4.02
C GLY A 58 19.83 14.27 -4.48
N LEU A 59 19.36 13.03 -4.59
CA LEU A 59 20.15 11.88 -5.09
C LEU A 59 20.80 12.15 -6.46
N TRP A 60 20.19 13.02 -7.25
CA TRP A 60 20.59 13.37 -8.61
C TRP A 60 21.06 14.83 -8.76
N ALA A 61 21.16 15.59 -7.66
CA ALA A 61 21.45 17.01 -7.72
C ALA A 61 22.88 17.33 -8.21
N ASN A 62 23.82 16.44 -7.92
CA ASN A 62 25.26 16.62 -8.22
C ASN A 62 25.75 15.62 -9.27
N ARG A 63 24.85 15.15 -10.13
CA ARG A 63 25.18 14.21 -11.20
C ARG A 63 25.20 14.94 -12.53
N ASP A 64 26.33 14.84 -13.20
CA ASP A 64 26.59 15.53 -14.46
C ASP A 64 26.35 14.62 -15.67
N ASP A 65 26.05 13.34 -15.42
CA ASP A 65 25.79 12.30 -16.42
C ASP A 65 24.30 12.16 -16.78
N LEU A 66 23.45 13.04 -16.26
CA LEU A 66 22.01 12.96 -16.43
C LEU A 66 21.54 13.75 -17.67
N PRO A 67 20.51 13.25 -18.38
CA PRO A 67 19.96 13.93 -19.55
C PRO A 67 19.24 15.23 -19.19
N ASP A 68 19.03 16.11 -20.17
CA ASP A 68 18.24 17.33 -19.97
C ASP A 68 16.77 16.99 -19.67
N PHE A 69 16.43 17.02 -18.39
CA PHE A 69 15.08 16.75 -17.89
C PHE A 69 14.02 17.71 -18.43
N LYS A 70 14.38 18.96 -18.77
CA LYS A 70 13.41 19.91 -19.34
C LYS A 70 13.05 19.51 -20.76
N MET A 71 14.02 19.01 -21.53
CA MET A 71 13.78 18.53 -22.89
C MET A 71 12.94 17.25 -22.87
N LEU A 72 13.31 16.26 -22.03
CA LEU A 72 12.55 15.03 -21.83
C LEU A 72 11.10 15.31 -21.42
N ARG A 73 10.87 16.27 -20.51
CA ARG A 73 9.51 16.63 -20.08
C ARG A 73 8.67 17.19 -21.23
N LYS A 74 9.25 18.08 -22.04
CA LYS A 74 8.56 18.68 -23.20
C LYS A 74 8.17 17.64 -24.25
N GLU A 75 8.99 16.63 -24.49
CA GLU A 75 8.64 15.54 -25.42
C GLU A 75 7.43 14.72 -24.92
N PHE A 76 7.34 14.53 -23.60
CA PHE A 76 6.24 13.78 -23.00
C PHE A 76 4.93 14.57 -23.04
N ASP A 77 4.99 15.88 -22.76
CA ASP A 77 3.81 16.76 -22.82
C ASP A 77 3.28 16.91 -24.26
N LYS A 78 4.16 16.90 -25.28
CA LYS A 78 3.76 16.87 -26.70
C LYS A 78 3.01 15.58 -27.06
N ARG A 79 3.58 14.42 -26.71
CA ARG A 79 2.96 13.10 -26.94
C ARG A 79 1.60 12.93 -26.26
N HIS A 80 1.35 13.65 -25.16
CA HIS A 80 0.07 13.59 -24.46
C HIS A 80 -1.00 14.48 -25.10
N LYS A 81 -0.62 15.56 -25.79
CA LYS A 81 -1.54 16.40 -26.58
C LYS A 81 -2.00 15.71 -27.85
N ASP A 82 -1.09 15.02 -28.54
CA ASP A 82 -1.39 14.32 -29.81
C ASP A 82 -2.30 13.09 -29.64
N LYS A 83 -2.63 12.68 -28.40
CA LYS A 83 -3.55 11.57 -28.09
C LYS A 83 -5.00 12.00 -27.84
N HIS A 84 -5.28 13.30 -27.89
CA HIS A 84 -6.61 13.87 -27.62
C HIS A 84 -7.15 14.74 -28.77
N GLU A 85 -6.52 14.70 -29.95
CA GLU A 85 -7.06 15.16 -31.24
C GLU A 85 -7.38 13.95 -32.13
#